data_AF-A0A1T2ZIH6-F1
#
_entry.id   AF-A0A1T2ZIH6-F1
#
_cell.length_a   1.000
_cell.length_b   1.000
_cell.length_c   1.000
_cell.angle_alpha   90.00
_cell.angle_beta   90.00
_cell.angle_gamma   90.00
#
_symmetry.space_group_name_H-M   'P 1'
#
loop_
_entity.id
_entity.type
_entity.pdbx_description
1 polymer ?
#
loop_
_entity_poly.entity_id
_entity_poly.type
_entity_poly.pdbx_seq_one_letter_code
_entity_poly.pdbx_strand_id
1 'polypeptide(L)'
;MNHLLPAGASRLVSKASRRLRAEPLRPEYPSNSRCFVHLDARLLPHWHTLFDICPALLKLDPPEGLNLFRSFMTWAYRNQTPQDWTYHLNVCRWLLTSPYRLQIDDEPIEAFMAAAAARWINTDQSQAQGVVLAWRDSTVFDWKGAAVVGVEQQRLPAPTGDFAWCPLTQKEGFSGWLSVP
;
A
#
# COMPACT_ATOMS: atom_id res chain seq x y z
N MET A 1 46.39 -11.84 -57.58
CA MET A 1 45.74 -13.14 -57.89
C MET A 1 45.37 -13.79 -56.56
N ASN A 2 44.20 -14.42 -56.49
CA ASN A 2 43.59 -14.95 -55.27
C ASN A 2 44.23 -16.26 -54.78
N HIS A 3 43.72 -16.68 -53.60
CA HIS A 3 43.87 -17.98 -52.92
C HIS A 3 45.17 -18.14 -52.09
N LEU A 4 45.14 -18.67 -50.86
CA LEU A 4 44.01 -19.18 -50.04
C LEU A 4 44.30 -19.04 -48.52
N LEU A 5 43.25 -18.98 -47.69
CA LEU A 5 43.26 -19.30 -46.25
C LEU A 5 42.17 -20.35 -45.99
N PRO A 6 42.39 -21.37 -45.14
CA PRO A 6 41.38 -22.38 -44.83
C PRO A 6 40.33 -21.86 -43.84
N ALA A 7 39.08 -22.29 -44.01
CA ALA A 7 37.98 -21.96 -43.13
C ALA A 7 37.92 -22.89 -41.90
N GLY A 8 37.52 -22.34 -40.75
CA GLY A 8 37.32 -23.09 -39.51
C GLY A 8 36.66 -22.25 -38.42
N ALA A 9 35.33 -22.16 -38.44
CA ALA A 9 34.57 -21.56 -37.34
C ALA A 9 34.78 -22.37 -36.05
N SER A 10 34.86 -21.76 -34.86
CA SER A 10 33.63 -21.32 -34.19
C SER A 10 33.87 -20.29 -33.08
N ARG A 11 32.87 -19.42 -32.89
CA ARG A 11 32.82 -18.41 -31.83
C ARG A 11 32.81 -19.06 -30.45
N LEU A 12 33.77 -18.75 -29.59
CA LEU A 12 33.58 -18.85 -28.14
C LEU A 12 33.05 -17.51 -27.63
N VAL A 13 31.72 -17.47 -27.47
CA VAL A 13 31.00 -16.29 -26.96
C VAL A 13 31.37 -16.04 -25.51
N SER A 14 31.65 -14.77 -25.19
CA SER A 14 31.86 -14.27 -23.84
C SER A 14 30.73 -14.71 -22.90
N LYS A 15 31.03 -15.66 -22.00
CA LYS A 15 30.24 -15.86 -20.77
C LYS A 15 30.60 -14.79 -19.75
N ALA A 16 30.29 -13.54 -20.09
CA ALA A 16 30.10 -12.48 -19.12
C ALA A 16 28.86 -12.84 -18.27
N SER A 17 29.08 -13.66 -17.23
CA SER A 17 28.07 -14.06 -16.28
C SER A 17 27.48 -12.82 -15.61
N ARG A 18 26.33 -12.36 -16.12
CA ARG A 18 25.51 -11.35 -15.45
C ARG A 18 25.05 -11.94 -14.12
N ARG A 19 25.86 -11.77 -13.08
CA ARG A 19 25.39 -11.88 -11.70
C ARG A 19 24.34 -10.78 -11.55
N LEU A 20 23.08 -11.18 -11.66
CA LEU A 20 21.98 -10.40 -11.10
C LEU A 20 22.40 -10.07 -9.67
N ARG A 21 22.49 -8.78 -9.35
CA ARG A 21 22.58 -8.36 -7.95
C ARG A 21 21.25 -8.78 -7.33
N ALA A 22 21.25 -9.93 -6.66
CA ALA A 22 20.25 -10.18 -5.64
C ALA A 22 20.37 -9.00 -4.66
N GLU A 23 19.28 -8.30 -4.40
CA GLU A 23 19.26 -7.36 -3.27
C GLU A 23 19.66 -8.14 -2.01
N PRO A 24 20.46 -7.55 -1.10
CA PRO A 24 20.68 -8.16 0.20
C PRO A 24 19.34 -8.49 0.85
N LEU A 25 19.15 -9.74 1.28
CA LEU A 25 17.97 -10.13 2.04
C LEU A 25 17.83 -9.18 3.22
N ARG A 26 16.76 -8.37 3.22
CA ARG A 26 16.51 -7.38 4.28
C ARG A 26 16.45 -8.13 5.61
N PRO A 27 17.10 -7.63 6.68
CA PRO A 27 17.12 -8.30 7.97
C PRO A 27 15.69 -8.58 8.43
N GLU A 28 15.48 -9.75 9.02
CA GLU A 28 14.19 -10.14 9.57
C GLU A 28 13.83 -9.23 10.75
N TYR A 29 12.53 -8.93 10.91
CA TYR A 29 12.04 -8.02 11.95
C TYR A 29 12.42 -8.57 13.34
N PRO A 30 13.34 -7.93 14.08
CA PRO A 30 13.94 -8.52 15.27
C PRO A 30 13.05 -8.25 16.48
N SER A 31 11.86 -8.84 16.49
CA SER A 31 10.79 -8.68 17.49
C SER A 31 11.21 -9.00 18.93
N ASN A 32 12.28 -9.77 19.12
CA ASN A 32 12.88 -10.11 20.41
C ASN A 32 13.93 -9.10 20.91
N SER A 33 14.28 -8.09 20.11
CA SER A 33 15.26 -7.07 20.49
C SER A 33 14.61 -5.93 21.27
N ARG A 34 15.30 -5.41 22.29
CA ARG A 34 14.73 -4.42 23.24
C ARG A 34 14.20 -3.15 22.56
N CYS A 35 14.79 -2.69 21.46
CA CYS A 35 14.30 -1.51 20.74
C CYS A 35 12.97 -1.77 20.02
N PHE A 36 12.78 -2.97 19.45
CA PHE A 36 11.55 -3.33 18.75
C PHE A 36 10.41 -3.70 19.71
N VAL A 37 10.70 -4.30 20.87
CA VAL A 37 9.68 -4.49 21.94
C VAL A 37 9.08 -3.15 22.40
N HIS A 38 9.89 -2.10 22.55
CA HIS A 38 9.38 -0.75 22.86
C HIS A 38 8.66 -0.07 21.70
N LEU A 39 9.04 -0.38 20.44
CA LEU A 39 8.33 0.10 19.25
C LEU A 39 6.94 -0.54 19.16
N ASP A 40 6.88 -1.87 19.29
CA ASP A 40 5.65 -2.66 19.32
C ASP A 40 4.69 -2.12 20.40
N ALA A 41 5.18 -1.90 21.63
CA ALA A 41 4.38 -1.35 22.72
C ALA A 41 3.81 0.07 22.46
N ARG A 42 4.47 0.89 21.64
CA ARG A 42 3.99 2.22 21.25
C ARG A 42 2.99 2.17 20.08
N LEU A 43 3.09 1.15 19.23
CA LEU A 43 2.23 0.99 18.06
C LEU A 43 0.98 0.15 18.35
N LEU A 44 1.02 -0.73 19.35
CA LEU A 44 -0.11 -1.57 19.74
C LEU A 44 -1.40 -0.78 20.06
N PRO A 45 -1.39 0.39 20.73
CA PRO A 45 -2.61 1.21 20.89
C PRO A 45 -3.18 1.70 19.55
N HIS A 46 -2.33 2.09 18.59
CA HIS A 46 -2.74 2.51 17.26
C HIS A 46 -3.27 1.33 16.44
N TRP A 47 -2.67 0.15 16.60
CA TRP A 47 -3.17 -1.09 16.03
C TRP A 47 -4.57 -1.43 16.54
N HIS A 48 -4.84 -1.25 17.84
CA HIS A 48 -6.17 -1.54 18.39
C HIS A 48 -7.29 -0.67 17.79
N THR A 49 -7.01 0.59 17.42
CA THR A 49 -8.01 1.44 16.72
C THR A 49 -8.41 0.92 15.34
N LEU A 50 -7.66 -0.01 14.73
CA LEU A 50 -8.10 -0.69 13.50
C LEU A 50 -9.31 -1.58 13.71
N PHE A 51 -9.52 -2.12 14.92
CA PHE A 51 -10.68 -2.96 15.22
C PHE A 51 -11.96 -2.14 15.42
N ASP A 52 -11.85 -0.86 15.79
CA ASP A 52 -12.99 0.07 15.82
C ASP A 52 -13.47 0.41 14.40
N ILE A 53 -12.55 0.47 13.43
CA ILE A 53 -12.83 0.68 12.00
C ILE A 53 -13.32 -0.61 11.34
N CYS A 54 -12.68 -1.74 11.63
CA CYS A 54 -12.98 -3.04 11.05
C CYS A 54 -13.01 -4.15 12.11
N PRO A 55 -14.16 -4.33 12.80
CA PRO A 55 -14.33 -5.40 13.79
C PRO A 55 -14.17 -6.80 13.21
N ALA A 56 -14.31 -6.97 11.88
CA ALA A 56 -14.09 -8.24 11.20
C ALA A 56 -12.66 -8.77 11.36
N LEU A 57 -11.65 -7.90 11.56
CA LEU A 57 -10.28 -8.33 11.83
C LEU A 57 -10.13 -9.18 13.11
N LEU A 58 -11.05 -9.03 14.09
CA LEU A 58 -11.08 -9.86 15.31
C LEU A 58 -11.33 -11.35 15.02
N LYS A 59 -11.82 -11.70 13.83
CA LYS A 59 -12.03 -13.10 13.40
C LYS A 59 -10.76 -13.77 12.84
N LEU A 60 -9.72 -12.98 12.54
CA LEU A 60 -8.52 -13.43 11.82
C LEU A 60 -7.38 -13.89 12.72
N ASP A 61 -7.46 -13.60 14.02
CA ASP A 61 -6.45 -13.92 15.02
C ASP A 61 -7.12 -14.47 16.29
N PRO A 62 -6.45 -15.29 17.12
CA PRO A 62 -6.93 -15.62 18.47
C PRO A 62 -7.09 -14.34 19.32
N PRO A 63 -7.81 -14.40 20.46
CA PRO A 63 -8.35 -13.22 21.17
C PRO A 63 -7.35 -12.18 21.70
N GLU A 64 -6.05 -12.38 21.47
CA GLU A 64 -4.97 -11.47 21.82
C GLU A 64 -4.60 -10.49 20.68
N GLY A 65 -4.93 -10.80 19.41
CA GLY A 65 -4.66 -9.93 18.25
C GLY A 65 -3.19 -9.69 17.90
N LEU A 66 -2.27 -10.41 18.56
CA LEU A 66 -0.82 -10.18 18.50
C LEU A 66 -0.12 -10.81 17.29
N ASN A 67 -0.65 -11.86 16.65
CA ASN A 67 0.02 -12.44 15.47
C ASN A 67 -0.30 -11.62 14.23
N LEU A 68 -1.55 -11.14 14.12
CA LEU A 68 -1.99 -10.21 13.09
C LEU A 68 -1.15 -8.92 13.15
N PHE A 69 -0.98 -8.37 14.36
CA PHE A 69 -0.09 -7.22 14.61
C PHE A 69 1.36 -7.49 14.20
N ARG A 70 1.99 -8.57 14.71
CA ARG A 70 3.40 -8.90 14.40
C ARG A 70 3.64 -9.17 12.92
N SER A 71 2.67 -9.80 12.25
CA SER A 71 2.71 -10.08 10.82
C SER A 71 2.64 -8.78 10.01
N PHE A 72 1.74 -7.85 10.37
CA PHE A 72 1.72 -6.51 9.80
C PHE A 72 3.03 -5.75 10.08
N MET A 73 3.52 -5.71 11.32
CA MET A 73 4.77 -5.02 11.68
C MET A 73 5.98 -5.53 10.90
N THR A 74 6.06 -6.85 10.67
CA THR A 74 7.11 -7.46 9.85
C THR A 74 7.03 -7.02 8.39
N TRP A 75 5.81 -6.91 7.84
CA TRP A 75 5.59 -6.41 6.48
C TRP A 75 5.85 -4.90 6.38
N ALA A 76 5.36 -4.09 7.33
CA ALA A 76 5.52 -2.65 7.39
C ALA A 76 7.01 -2.26 7.45
N TYR A 77 7.79 -2.94 8.29
CA TYR A 77 9.25 -2.78 8.36
C TYR A 77 9.96 -3.12 7.04
N ARG A 78 9.55 -4.20 6.38
CA ARG A 78 10.11 -4.61 5.08
C ARG A 78 9.78 -3.61 3.96
N ASN A 79 8.61 -2.98 4.00
CA ASN A 79 8.11 -2.05 2.97
C ASN A 79 8.35 -0.56 3.29
N GLN A 80 8.87 -0.23 4.49
CA GLN A 80 9.14 1.15 4.93
C GLN A 80 7.90 2.06 4.91
N THR A 81 6.73 1.52 5.28
CA THR A 81 5.46 2.22 5.16
C THR A 81 5.40 3.51 6.01
N PRO A 82 4.94 4.64 5.43
CA PRO A 82 4.72 5.87 6.19
C PRO A 82 3.70 5.69 7.33
N GLN A 83 3.86 6.43 8.43
CA GLN A 83 2.90 6.48 9.54
C GLN A 83 1.90 7.66 9.40
N ASP A 84 1.60 8.07 8.16
CA ASP A 84 0.72 9.19 7.82
C ASP A 84 -0.71 8.71 7.48
N TRP A 85 -1.46 9.50 6.71
CA TRP A 85 -2.81 9.15 6.26
C TRP A 85 -2.89 7.83 5.47
N THR A 86 -1.80 7.43 4.79
CA THR A 86 -1.72 6.17 4.02
C THR A 86 -1.72 4.92 4.90
N TYR A 87 -1.60 5.06 6.22
CA TYR A 87 -1.52 3.95 7.17
C TYR A 87 -2.61 2.89 6.95
N HIS A 88 -3.89 3.30 6.84
CA HIS A 88 -5.00 2.36 6.64
C HIS A 88 -4.95 1.68 5.25
N LEU A 89 -4.51 2.39 4.21
CA LEU A 89 -4.31 1.80 2.87
C LEU A 89 -3.16 0.79 2.86
N ASN A 90 -2.09 1.06 3.63
CA ASN A 90 -0.99 0.13 3.80
C ASN A 90 -1.41 -1.12 4.61
N VAL A 91 -2.35 -1.00 5.55
CA VAL A 91 -3.03 -2.16 6.16
C VAL A 91 -3.82 -2.96 5.12
N CYS A 92 -4.58 -2.32 4.23
CA CYS A 92 -5.29 -3.03 3.14
C CYS A 92 -4.33 -3.74 2.17
N ARG A 93 -3.29 -3.04 1.70
CA ARG A 93 -2.23 -3.55 0.81
C ARG A 93 -1.56 -4.78 1.42
N TRP A 94 -1.29 -4.76 2.73
CA TRP A 94 -0.84 -5.93 3.47
C TRP A 94 -1.89 -7.05 3.52
N LEU A 95 -3.11 -6.78 3.97
CA LEU A 95 -4.18 -7.79 4.09
C LEU A 95 -4.38 -8.55 2.77
N LEU A 96 -4.46 -7.85 1.64
CA LEU A 96 -4.66 -8.41 0.30
C LEU A 96 -3.46 -9.24 -0.21
N THR A 97 -2.26 -8.99 0.30
CA THR A 97 -1.03 -9.76 -0.03
C THR A 97 -0.68 -10.82 1.01
N SER A 98 -1.36 -10.82 2.16
CA SER A 98 -1.16 -11.74 3.27
C SER A 98 -1.90 -13.08 3.09
N PRO A 99 -1.62 -14.10 3.94
CA PRO A 99 -2.44 -15.32 4.02
C PRO A 99 -3.91 -15.06 4.37
N TYR A 100 -4.24 -13.93 5.00
CA TYR A 100 -5.59 -13.56 5.41
C TYR A 100 -6.48 -13.09 4.24
N ARG A 101 -5.93 -12.87 3.04
CA ARG A 101 -6.64 -12.31 1.87
C ARG A 101 -7.93 -13.04 1.47
N LEU A 102 -8.09 -14.31 1.84
CA LEU A 102 -9.28 -15.14 1.53
C LEU A 102 -10.37 -15.05 2.62
N GLN A 103 -10.12 -14.30 3.68
CA GLN A 103 -11.00 -14.07 4.84
C GLN A 103 -11.37 -12.57 4.96
N ILE A 104 -11.00 -11.78 3.95
CA ILE A 104 -11.26 -10.35 3.83
C ILE A 104 -12.14 -10.15 2.61
N ASP A 105 -13.38 -9.74 2.86
CA ASP A 105 -14.30 -9.25 1.83
C ASP A 105 -13.98 -7.79 1.47
N ASP A 106 -14.70 -7.23 0.50
CA ASP A 106 -14.47 -5.88 0.01
C ASP A 106 -14.86 -4.79 1.05
N GLU A 107 -15.88 -5.03 1.89
CA GLU A 107 -16.35 -4.10 2.95
C GLU A 107 -15.24 -3.65 3.93
N PRO A 108 -14.44 -4.55 4.54
CA PRO A 108 -13.22 -4.18 5.28
C PRO A 108 -12.27 -3.23 4.55
N ILE A 109 -12.11 -3.37 3.23
CA ILE A 109 -11.20 -2.54 2.43
C ILE A 109 -11.80 -1.14 2.26
N GLU A 110 -13.09 -1.05 1.98
CA GLU A 110 -13.81 0.22 1.88
C GLU A 110 -13.82 1.00 3.21
N ALA A 111 -14.02 0.30 4.34
CA ALA A 111 -13.96 0.91 5.67
C ALA A 111 -12.58 1.52 5.98
N PHE A 112 -11.50 0.84 5.62
CA PHE A 112 -10.14 1.38 5.75
C PHE A 112 -9.82 2.48 4.74
N MET A 113 -10.38 2.45 3.53
CA MET A 113 -10.31 3.56 2.59
C MET A 113 -11.01 4.80 3.16
N ALA A 114 -12.20 4.67 3.74
CA ALA A 114 -12.88 5.78 4.42
C ALA A 114 -12.05 6.34 5.59
N ALA A 115 -11.46 5.47 6.41
CA ALA A 115 -10.56 5.90 7.49
C ALA A 115 -9.27 6.58 6.98
N ALA A 116 -8.75 6.19 5.81
CA ALA A 116 -7.63 6.87 5.16
C ALA A 116 -8.03 8.26 4.64
N ALA A 117 -9.19 8.35 3.97
CA ALA A 117 -9.73 9.60 3.45
C ALA A 117 -9.99 10.60 4.57
N ALA A 118 -10.72 10.21 5.61
CA ALA A 118 -10.97 11.04 6.79
C ALA A 118 -9.68 11.49 7.48
N ARG A 119 -8.66 10.62 7.56
CA ARG A 119 -7.36 11.01 8.13
C ARG A 119 -6.61 11.99 7.22
N TRP A 120 -6.69 11.85 5.90
CA TRP A 120 -6.14 12.82 4.96
C TRP A 120 -6.84 14.18 5.09
N ILE A 121 -8.18 14.20 5.13
CA ILE A 121 -8.98 15.43 5.30
C ILE A 121 -8.59 16.20 6.56
N ASN A 122 -8.37 15.50 7.67
CA ASN A 122 -7.97 16.10 8.95
C ASN A 122 -6.49 16.50 9.05
N THR A 123 -5.62 16.09 8.11
CA THR A 123 -4.17 16.33 8.19
C THR A 123 -3.57 17.09 7.01
N ASP A 124 -4.25 17.12 5.85
CA ASP A 124 -3.77 17.82 4.66
C ASP A 124 -3.93 19.34 4.79
N GLN A 125 -2.80 20.04 4.68
CA GLN A 125 -2.71 21.50 4.74
C GLN A 125 -2.73 22.15 3.35
N SER A 126 -2.92 21.37 2.27
CA SER A 126 -2.98 21.90 0.91
C SER A 126 -4.32 22.62 0.61
N GLN A 127 -4.37 23.30 -0.53
CA GLN A 127 -5.56 23.97 -1.04
C GLN A 127 -6.63 23.00 -1.60
N ALA A 128 -6.34 21.71 -1.69
CA ALA A 128 -7.34 20.71 -2.07
C ALA A 128 -8.46 20.64 -1.03
N GLN A 129 -9.69 20.49 -1.52
CA GLN A 129 -10.93 20.56 -0.74
C GLN A 129 -11.48 19.18 -0.38
N GLY A 130 -11.02 18.14 -1.07
CA GLY A 130 -11.37 16.75 -0.80
C GLY A 130 -10.32 15.80 -1.33
N VAL A 131 -10.57 14.50 -1.20
CA VAL A 131 -9.77 13.42 -1.76
C VAL A 131 -10.71 12.35 -2.30
N VAL A 132 -10.31 11.71 -3.40
CA VAL A 132 -10.88 10.42 -3.81
C VAL A 132 -9.80 9.35 -3.74
N LEU A 133 -10.17 8.20 -3.20
CA LEU A 133 -9.38 6.97 -3.14
C LEU A 133 -10.07 5.91 -3.99
N ALA A 134 -9.31 5.05 -4.65
CA ALA A 134 -9.86 3.97 -5.47
C ALA A 134 -9.12 2.65 -5.27
N TRP A 135 -9.89 1.57 -5.35
CA TRP A 135 -9.44 0.19 -5.31
C TRP A 135 -10.38 -0.66 -6.17
N ARG A 136 -9.84 -1.30 -7.22
CA ARG A 136 -10.64 -1.98 -8.25
C ARG A 136 -11.75 -1.06 -8.79
N ASP A 137 -13.02 -1.48 -8.66
CA ASP A 137 -14.21 -0.76 -9.07
C ASP A 137 -14.83 0.08 -7.94
N SER A 138 -14.25 0.06 -6.73
CA SER A 138 -14.70 0.86 -5.58
C SER A 138 -13.96 2.19 -5.48
N THR A 139 -14.69 3.23 -5.09
CA THR A 139 -14.20 4.60 -4.93
C THR A 139 -14.78 5.23 -3.67
N VAL A 140 -13.92 5.82 -2.83
CA VAL A 140 -14.31 6.53 -1.61
C VAL A 140 -13.92 8.00 -1.75
N PHE A 141 -14.87 8.89 -1.52
CA PHE A 141 -14.70 10.35 -1.54
C PHE A 141 -14.83 10.90 -0.12
N ASP A 142 -14.06 11.94 0.20
CA ASP A 142 -14.22 12.72 1.43
C ASP A 142 -13.81 14.19 1.21
N TRP A 143 -14.34 15.11 2.04
CA TRP A 143 -14.27 16.56 1.85
C TRP A 143 -14.03 17.32 3.15
N LYS A 144 -13.21 18.38 3.10
CA LYS A 144 -12.94 19.30 4.22
C LYS A 144 -14.12 20.22 4.57
N GLY A 145 -15.23 20.10 3.83
CA GLY A 145 -16.40 20.96 3.89
C GLY A 145 -17.50 20.43 2.97
N ALA A 146 -18.27 21.32 2.36
CA ALA A 146 -19.30 20.90 1.40
C ALA A 146 -18.68 20.22 0.16
N ALA A 147 -19.22 19.06 -0.20
CA ALA A 147 -18.86 18.34 -1.42
C ALA A 147 -19.08 19.19 -2.67
N VAL A 148 -18.18 19.10 -3.65
CA VAL A 148 -18.32 19.83 -4.91
C VAL A 148 -19.33 19.11 -5.80
N VAL A 149 -20.43 19.79 -6.12
CA VAL A 149 -21.54 19.26 -6.92
C VAL A 149 -21.04 18.69 -8.25
N GLY A 150 -21.45 17.45 -8.55
CA GLY A 150 -21.14 16.81 -9.82
C GLY A 150 -19.82 16.02 -9.85
N VAL A 151 -18.96 16.10 -8.82
CA VAL A 151 -17.65 15.40 -8.82
C VAL A 151 -17.79 13.91 -8.53
N GLU A 152 -18.58 13.53 -7.51
CA GLU A 152 -18.81 12.12 -7.14
C GLU A 152 -19.61 11.35 -8.21
N GLN A 153 -20.34 12.08 -9.06
CA GLN A 153 -21.11 11.52 -10.18
C GLN A 153 -20.25 11.33 -11.45
N GLN A 154 -18.98 11.72 -11.45
CA GLN A 154 -18.09 11.52 -12.60
C GLN A 154 -17.71 10.05 -12.71
N ARG A 155 -17.81 9.48 -13.92
CA ARG A 155 -17.22 8.17 -14.22
C ARG A 155 -15.71 8.31 -14.25
N LEU A 156 -15.06 7.98 -13.13
CA LEU A 156 -13.61 7.93 -13.03
C LEU A 156 -13.05 6.76 -13.86
N PRO A 157 -11.83 6.88 -14.42
CA PRO A 157 -11.15 5.76 -15.06
C PRO A 157 -10.78 4.69 -14.00
N ALA A 158 -10.53 3.45 -14.42
CA ALA A 158 -10.04 2.42 -13.50
C ALA A 158 -8.66 2.81 -12.91
N PRO A 159 -8.42 2.56 -11.62
CA PRO A 159 -7.14 2.85 -10.98
C PRO A 159 -6.03 1.93 -11.53
N THR A 160 -4.82 2.47 -11.69
CA THR A 160 -3.63 1.69 -12.07
C THR A 160 -2.88 1.24 -10.81
N GLY A 161 -2.78 -0.07 -10.59
CA GLY A 161 -2.07 -0.64 -9.44
C GLY A 161 -3.03 -1.30 -8.46
N ASP A 162 -2.69 -1.24 -7.17
CA ASP A 162 -3.53 -1.73 -6.08
C ASP A 162 -4.47 -0.63 -5.57
N PHE A 163 -3.92 0.45 -5.03
CA PHE A 163 -4.65 1.63 -4.57
C PHE A 163 -4.19 2.87 -5.32
N ALA A 164 -5.15 3.70 -5.72
CA ALA A 164 -4.89 5.01 -6.28
C ALA A 164 -5.59 6.10 -5.46
N TRP A 165 -5.10 7.33 -5.59
CA TRP A 165 -5.71 8.50 -4.96
C TRP A 165 -5.63 9.74 -5.87
N CYS A 166 -6.48 10.72 -5.62
CA CYS A 166 -6.43 12.04 -6.26
C CYS A 166 -6.92 13.10 -5.27
N PRO A 167 -6.14 14.17 -5.00
CA PRO A 167 -6.64 15.34 -4.28
C PRO A 167 -7.62 16.12 -5.17
N LEU A 168 -8.77 16.49 -4.62
CA LEU A 168 -9.86 17.14 -5.35
C LEU A 168 -9.82 18.67 -5.16
N THR A 169 -9.90 19.43 -6.25
CA THR A 169 -9.95 20.90 -6.22
C THR A 169 -11.27 21.43 -6.79
N GLN A 170 -11.70 22.63 -6.39
CA GLN A 170 -12.93 23.24 -6.94
C GLN A 170 -12.88 23.54 -8.43
N LYS A 171 -11.68 23.75 -9.02
CA LYS A 171 -11.53 24.10 -10.43
C LYS A 171 -11.47 22.89 -11.36
N GLU A 172 -10.79 21.83 -10.93
CA GLU A 172 -10.46 20.70 -11.79
C GLU A 172 -11.19 19.42 -11.36
N GLY A 173 -11.74 19.35 -10.14
CA GLY A 173 -12.35 18.15 -9.61
C GLY A 173 -11.30 17.03 -9.51
N PHE A 174 -11.52 15.96 -10.28
CA PHE A 174 -10.56 14.87 -10.47
C PHE A 174 -9.55 15.21 -11.59
N SER A 175 -8.26 15.30 -11.24
CA SER A 175 -7.18 15.61 -12.19
C SER A 175 -6.40 14.39 -12.69
N GLY A 176 -6.57 13.22 -12.06
CA GLY A 176 -5.94 11.96 -12.47
C GLY A 176 -5.48 11.11 -11.28
N TRP A 177 -5.32 9.80 -11.52
CA TRP A 177 -4.86 8.87 -10.49
C TRP A 177 -3.37 9.04 -10.18
N LEU A 178 -3.07 9.19 -8.89
CA LEU A 178 -1.74 9.10 -8.31
C LEU A 178 -1.59 7.76 -7.58
N SER A 179 -0.38 7.22 -7.57
CA SER A 179 -0.05 6.04 -6.77
C SER A 179 0.01 6.38 -5.28
N VAL A 180 -0.50 5.46 -4.45
CA VAL A 180 -0.36 5.56 -2.98
C VAL A 180 1.08 5.18 -2.59
N PRO A 181 1.79 6.04 -1.82
CA PRO A 181 3.16 5.79 -1.32
C PRO A 181 3.36 4.44 -0.60
#